data_AF-A0A830HGY7-F1
#
_entry.id   AF-A0A830HGY7-F1
#
_cell.length_a   1.000
_cell.length_b   1.000
_cell.length_c   1.000
_cell.angle_alpha   90.00
_cell.angle_beta   90.00
_cell.angle_gamma   90.00
#
_symmetry.space_group_name_H-M   'P 1'
#
loop_
_entity.id
_entity.type
_entity.pdbx_description
1 polymer ?
#
loop_
_entity_poly.entity_id
_entity_poly.type
_entity_poly.pdbx_seq_one_letter_code
_entity_poly.pdbx_strand_id
1 'polypeptide(L)'
;MAGATRPPAARRRAPARVLLQACPVCGRLRPSTELATHVNACLDAGNWPSSGAQTTTTTTTTLDAPGRDSASAVPSHAPEVSLTQNVNVNKKRAREEKDKDKEEEEEVDNDDSHEPAKRVAAPTTSSFLAAWNAPRLAGHFVLENVITEAAELDLLRFLGDPTKGSSSKQCEPMWRLRHFNGTAYGKSWGIQTNLAGRTQSPPSLRIPSALRCVVDAVRERASHVPHIGSTWEPTEANAIAYVPRLGHSLEPHADDRNLSGPAIATLSLGADAIMTFTEEKGTRRVRVPLPRRSIAIQTGPSRYAWLHSIQNGDLQGELRVSLTFRRGKFEMERRDCWE
;
A
#
# COMPACT_ATOMS: atom_id res chain seq x y z
N MET A 1 -2.76 -19.62 -79.21
CA MET A 1 -3.32 -18.83 -78.09
C MET A 1 -3.15 -19.63 -76.82
N ALA A 2 -2.22 -19.25 -75.94
CA ALA A 2 -2.09 -19.82 -74.60
C ALA A 2 -1.73 -18.66 -73.67
N GLY A 3 -2.70 -18.26 -72.84
CA GLY A 3 -2.56 -17.17 -71.89
C GLY A 3 -1.78 -17.64 -70.66
N ALA A 4 -0.67 -16.96 -70.37
CA ALA A 4 0.08 -17.16 -69.14
C ALA A 4 -0.52 -16.29 -68.03
N THR A 5 -1.10 -16.93 -67.02
CA THR A 5 -1.60 -16.30 -65.79
C THR A 5 -0.44 -15.84 -64.90
N ARG A 6 -0.43 -14.56 -64.49
CA ARG A 6 0.49 -14.02 -63.46
C ARG A 6 0.15 -14.61 -62.08
N PRO A 7 1.16 -14.89 -61.23
CA PRO A 7 0.92 -15.31 -59.85
C PRO A 7 0.40 -14.14 -59.00
N PRO A 8 -0.38 -14.41 -57.93
CA PRO A 8 -0.92 -13.36 -57.08
C PRO A 8 0.20 -12.67 -56.28
N ALA A 9 0.16 -11.34 -56.24
CA ALA A 9 1.09 -10.55 -55.45
C ALA A 9 0.95 -10.88 -53.96
N ALA A 10 2.07 -11.21 -53.31
CA ALA A 10 2.13 -11.42 -51.87
C ALA A 10 1.67 -10.15 -51.14
N ARG A 11 0.57 -10.25 -50.39
CA ARG A 11 0.11 -9.19 -49.49
C ARG A 11 1.18 -8.97 -48.42
N ARG A 12 1.90 -7.84 -48.51
CA ARG A 12 2.77 -7.37 -47.43
C ARG A 12 1.89 -7.15 -46.19
N ARG A 13 2.13 -7.90 -45.11
CA ARG A 13 1.51 -7.64 -43.80
C ARG A 13 1.94 -6.24 -43.36
N ALA A 14 0.96 -5.40 -42.98
CA ALA A 14 1.24 -4.11 -42.36
C ALA A 14 2.07 -4.33 -41.07
N PRO A 15 3.06 -3.47 -40.76
CA PRO A 15 3.84 -3.60 -39.55
C PRO A 15 2.93 -3.48 -38.32
N ALA A 16 3.16 -4.34 -37.32
CA ALA A 16 2.41 -4.32 -36.07
C ALA A 16 2.63 -2.96 -35.39
N ARG A 17 1.53 -2.27 -35.05
CA ARG A 17 1.59 -1.02 -34.28
C ARG A 17 2.11 -1.31 -32.87
N VAL A 18 3.30 -0.82 -32.56
CA VAL A 18 3.86 -0.88 -31.21
C VAL A 18 3.38 0.34 -30.44
N LEU A 19 2.55 0.12 -29.42
CA LEU A 19 2.11 1.16 -28.50
C LEU A 19 3.29 1.53 -27.58
N LEU A 20 3.62 2.81 -27.49
CA LEU A 20 4.67 3.32 -26.61
C LEU A 20 4.05 4.01 -25.39
N GLN A 21 4.61 3.76 -24.21
CA GLN A 21 4.21 4.37 -22.95
C GLN A 21 5.44 4.86 -22.18
N ALA A 22 5.30 5.97 -21.47
CA ALA A 22 6.38 6.54 -20.67
C ALA A 22 6.61 5.72 -19.40
N CYS A 23 7.85 5.37 -19.12
CA CYS A 23 8.27 4.80 -17.85
C CYS A 23 8.02 5.80 -16.72
N PRO A 24 7.21 5.48 -15.69
CA PRO A 24 6.96 6.39 -14.57
C PRO A 24 8.18 6.66 -13.69
N VAL A 25 9.28 5.92 -13.88
CA VAL A 25 10.52 6.07 -13.11
C VAL A 25 11.48 7.04 -13.81
N CYS A 26 11.76 6.83 -15.09
CA CYS A 26 12.78 7.58 -15.82
C CYS A 26 12.24 8.45 -16.98
N GLY A 27 10.92 8.43 -17.22
CA GLY A 27 10.26 9.19 -18.29
C GLY A 27 10.49 8.64 -19.71
N ARG A 28 11.34 7.63 -19.91
CA ARG A 28 11.64 7.08 -21.25
C ARG A 28 10.44 6.32 -21.82
N LEU A 29 10.13 6.56 -23.09
CA LEU A 29 9.12 5.79 -23.83
C LEU A 29 9.62 4.36 -24.07
N ARG A 30 8.73 3.38 -23.85
CA ARG A 30 8.95 1.96 -24.07
C ARG A 30 7.75 1.31 -24.73
N PRO A 31 7.94 0.24 -25.53
CA PRO A 31 6.85 -0.63 -25.94
C PRO A 31 6.02 -1.05 -24.73
N SER A 32 4.70 -0.95 -24.81
CA SER A 32 3.81 -1.33 -23.70
C SER A 32 4.04 -2.76 -23.23
N THR A 33 4.46 -3.67 -24.14
CA THR A 33 4.82 -5.05 -23.83
C THR A 33 6.09 -5.19 -22.99
N GLU A 34 6.96 -4.18 -23.00
CA GLU A 34 8.26 -4.16 -22.31
C GLU A 34 8.29 -3.16 -21.14
N LEU A 35 7.22 -2.37 -20.97
CA LEU A 35 7.15 -1.31 -19.98
C LEU A 35 7.37 -1.84 -18.55
N ALA A 36 6.72 -2.95 -18.19
CA ALA A 36 6.84 -3.53 -16.86
C ALA A 36 8.27 -3.99 -16.55
N THR A 37 8.91 -4.71 -17.48
CA THR A 37 10.30 -5.17 -17.34
C THR A 37 11.26 -4.00 -17.23
N HIS A 38 11.05 -2.96 -18.04
CA HIS A 38 11.86 -1.75 -17.98
C HIS A 38 11.65 -0.95 -16.69
N VAL A 39 10.41 -0.85 -16.18
CA VAL A 39 10.12 -0.19 -14.91
C VAL A 39 10.85 -0.88 -13.76
N ASN A 40 10.79 -2.21 -13.70
CA ASN A 40 11.50 -2.98 -12.68
C ASN A 40 13.02 -2.76 -12.77
N ALA A 41 13.58 -2.85 -13.98
CA ALA A 41 15.01 -2.57 -14.18
C ALA A 41 15.40 -1.11 -13.83
N CYS A 42 14.51 -0.13 -14.06
CA CYS A 42 14.76 1.25 -13.67
C CYS A 42 14.72 1.47 -12.15
N LEU A 43 13.82 0.75 -11.46
CA LEU A 43 13.74 0.75 -10.01
C LEU A 43 15.02 0.14 -9.40
N ASP A 44 15.49 -0.97 -9.96
CA ASP A 44 16.70 -1.66 -9.51
C ASP A 44 17.97 -0.85 -9.78
N ALA A 45 18.02 -0.12 -10.90
CA ALA A 45 19.18 0.69 -11.29
C ALA A 45 19.25 2.07 -10.61
N GLY A 46 18.22 2.49 -9.86
CA GLY A 46 18.20 3.80 -9.20
C GLY A 46 18.21 5.00 -10.16
N ASN A 47 17.83 4.80 -11.43
CA ASN A 47 17.86 5.83 -12.48
C ASN A 47 16.67 6.80 -12.38
N TRP A 48 16.64 7.62 -11.32
CA TRP A 48 15.71 8.72 -11.16
C TRP A 48 16.15 9.93 -12.01
N PRO A 49 15.24 10.66 -12.68
CA PRO A 49 15.62 11.85 -13.43
C PRO A 49 16.17 12.92 -12.50
N SER A 50 17.39 13.37 -12.80
CA SER A 50 17.92 14.64 -12.31
C SER A 50 17.02 15.74 -12.87
N SER A 51 16.27 16.42 -12.00
CA SER A 51 15.41 17.59 -12.29
C SER A 51 14.15 17.38 -13.17
N GLY A 52 12.99 17.45 -12.52
CA GLY A 52 12.02 18.53 -12.73
C GLY A 52 11.32 18.76 -14.07
N ALA A 53 11.40 17.89 -15.07
CA ALA A 53 10.65 18.06 -16.33
C ALA A 53 9.52 17.04 -16.48
N GLN A 54 8.35 17.32 -15.89
CA GLN A 54 7.10 16.67 -16.31
C GLN A 54 6.71 17.26 -17.66
N THR A 55 6.93 16.52 -18.75
CA THR A 55 6.28 16.77 -20.03
C THR A 55 5.25 15.66 -20.25
N THR A 56 4.01 15.93 -19.89
CA THR A 56 2.84 15.14 -20.30
C THR A 56 2.60 15.39 -21.79
N THR A 57 3.32 14.68 -22.64
CA THR A 57 3.07 14.69 -24.09
C THR A 57 2.83 13.28 -24.57
N THR A 58 1.55 12.95 -24.81
CA THR A 58 1.17 11.73 -25.52
C THR A 58 1.47 11.95 -27.00
N THR A 59 2.70 11.69 -27.42
CA THR A 59 3.09 11.79 -28.84
C THR A 59 3.08 10.41 -29.47
N THR A 60 2.18 10.21 -30.44
CA THR A 60 2.17 9.00 -31.27
C THR A 60 3.22 9.17 -32.36
N THR A 61 4.42 8.62 -32.18
CA THR A 61 5.46 8.63 -33.22
C THR A 61 5.75 7.21 -33.69
N THR A 62 5.68 7.02 -35.01
CA THR A 62 6.05 5.79 -35.71
C THR A 62 7.54 5.84 -36.01
N LEU A 63 8.30 4.84 -35.58
CA LEU A 63 9.71 4.68 -35.94
C LEU A 63 9.94 3.23 -36.43
N ASP A 64 10.60 3.13 -37.57
CA ASP A 64 11.00 1.87 -38.20
C ASP A 64 12.17 1.22 -37.46
N ALA A 65 12.15 -0.10 -37.34
CA ALA A 65 13.18 -0.88 -36.64
C ALA A 65 14.45 -1.06 -37.50
N PRO A 66 15.67 -0.85 -36.95
CA PRO A 66 16.89 -1.31 -37.59
C PRO A 66 17.23 -2.76 -37.18
N GLY A 67 17.83 -3.47 -38.14
CA GLY A 67 18.11 -4.91 -38.11
C GLY A 67 19.31 -5.32 -37.25
N ARG A 68 19.46 -6.65 -37.21
CA ARG A 68 20.45 -7.44 -36.48
C ARG A 68 21.88 -7.22 -36.97
N ASP A 69 22.83 -7.33 -36.04
CA ASP A 69 24.17 -7.95 -36.13
C ASP A 69 24.86 -7.78 -34.75
N SER A 70 25.88 -8.49 -34.28
CA SER A 70 26.45 -9.84 -34.39
C SER A 70 27.70 -9.83 -33.46
N ALA A 71 27.84 -10.84 -32.58
CA ALA A 71 29.08 -11.36 -31.93
C ALA A 71 30.15 -10.43 -31.28
N SER A 72 30.53 -10.71 -30.01
CA SER A 72 31.74 -11.49 -29.65
C SER A 72 32.42 -11.08 -28.32
N ALA A 73 32.91 -12.12 -27.62
CA ALA A 73 34.10 -12.21 -26.74
C ALA A 73 34.11 -11.72 -25.26
N VAL A 74 34.33 -12.73 -24.39
CA VAL A 74 34.82 -12.82 -22.99
C VAL A 74 36.38 -12.66 -23.05
N PRO A 75 37.19 -12.32 -21.99
CA PRO A 75 37.14 -12.98 -20.69
C PRO A 75 37.63 -12.28 -19.38
N SER A 76 37.28 -12.99 -18.29
CA SER A 76 38.01 -13.29 -17.04
C SER A 76 38.46 -12.17 -16.09
N HIS A 77 38.01 -12.22 -14.82
CA HIS A 77 38.79 -12.79 -13.71
C HIS A 77 37.99 -12.75 -12.39
N ALA A 78 37.93 -13.90 -11.70
CA ALA A 78 37.54 -14.04 -10.30
C ALA A 78 38.79 -14.01 -9.39
N PRO A 79 38.60 -13.86 -8.08
CA PRO A 79 39.04 -14.96 -7.22
C PRO A 79 38.01 -15.37 -6.15
N GLU A 80 37.97 -16.68 -5.90
CA GLU A 80 37.43 -17.32 -4.68
C GLU A 80 38.38 -17.14 -3.49
N VAL A 81 37.83 -17.05 -2.27
CA VAL A 81 38.45 -17.65 -1.07
C VAL A 81 37.40 -18.23 -0.12
N SER A 82 37.51 -19.55 0.04
CA SER A 82 37.24 -20.48 1.16
C SER A 82 36.51 -20.05 2.45
N LEU A 83 35.53 -20.92 2.76
CA LEU A 83 34.97 -21.40 4.03
C LEU A 83 35.82 -21.24 5.32
N THR A 84 35.14 -20.95 6.43
CA THR A 84 35.23 -21.75 7.68
C THR A 84 33.92 -21.71 8.47
N GLN A 85 33.60 -22.87 9.05
CA GLN A 85 32.51 -23.13 9.98
C GLN A 85 32.83 -22.54 11.35
N ASN A 86 31.82 -22.10 12.09
CA ASN A 86 31.85 -22.17 13.55
C ASN A 86 30.45 -22.47 14.08
N VAL A 87 30.35 -23.62 14.74
CA VAL A 87 29.27 -24.04 15.61
C VAL A 87 29.54 -23.41 16.98
N ASN A 88 28.56 -22.75 17.59
CA ASN A 88 28.42 -22.84 19.04
C ASN A 88 26.98 -22.63 19.52
N VAL A 89 26.70 -23.34 20.60
CA VAL A 89 25.40 -23.72 21.16
C VAL A 89 25.11 -22.94 22.45
N ASN A 90 23.82 -22.91 22.86
CA ASN A 90 23.23 -22.46 24.14
C ASN A 90 22.86 -20.97 24.23
N LYS A 91 21.76 -20.53 24.87
CA LYS A 91 20.84 -21.18 25.82
C LYS A 91 19.50 -20.44 25.86
N LYS A 92 18.45 -21.26 25.96
CA LYS A 92 17.08 -21.04 26.47
C LYS A 92 16.90 -19.85 27.45
N ARG A 93 15.91 -18.99 27.19
CA ARG A 93 15.02 -18.41 28.22
C ARG A 93 13.67 -18.07 27.60
N ALA A 94 12.72 -18.97 27.77
CA ALA A 94 11.31 -18.70 27.62
C ALA A 94 10.86 -17.88 28.84
N ARG A 95 10.07 -16.83 28.60
CA ARG A 95 9.26 -16.20 29.65
C ARG A 95 7.83 -16.20 29.13
N GLU A 96 7.01 -16.99 29.80
CA GLU A 96 5.57 -17.05 29.64
C GLU A 96 5.00 -15.74 30.20
N GLU A 97 4.25 -14.99 29.39
CA GLU A 97 3.32 -13.98 29.88
C GLU A 97 1.93 -14.39 29.40
N LYS A 98 1.03 -14.41 30.37
CA LYS A 98 -0.27 -15.06 30.35
C LYS A 98 -1.29 -13.94 30.41
N ASP A 99 -1.84 -13.56 29.26
CA ASP A 99 -2.96 -12.63 29.21
C ASP A 99 -4.19 -13.32 29.81
N LYS A 100 -4.65 -12.76 30.94
CA LYS A 100 -5.96 -13.05 31.52
C LYS A 100 -6.78 -11.78 31.42
N ASP A 101 -7.76 -11.78 30.54
CA ASP A 101 -8.87 -10.85 30.57
C ASP A 101 -9.67 -11.08 31.87
N LYS A 102 -9.73 -10.04 32.71
CA LYS A 102 -10.63 -9.95 33.84
C LYS A 102 -11.36 -8.62 33.73
N GLU A 103 -12.67 -8.71 33.51
CA GLU A 103 -13.63 -7.64 33.69
C GLU A 103 -13.70 -7.33 35.19
N GLU A 104 -13.23 -6.15 35.59
CA GLU A 104 -13.51 -5.57 36.89
C GLU A 104 -14.02 -4.14 36.64
N GLU A 105 -15.31 -3.93 36.93
CA GLU A 105 -15.92 -2.62 37.08
C GLU A 105 -15.37 -2.00 38.37
N GLU A 106 -14.68 -0.85 38.30
CA GLU A 106 -14.36 -0.05 39.47
C GLU A 106 -14.75 1.42 39.26
N GLU A 107 -15.35 1.95 40.32
CA GLU A 107 -15.87 3.30 40.48
C GLU A 107 -14.75 4.36 40.40
N VAL A 108 -15.08 5.50 39.79
CA VAL A 108 -14.16 6.63 39.61
C VAL A 108 -14.14 7.49 40.88
N ASP A 109 -13.06 7.40 41.64
CA ASP A 109 -12.66 8.46 42.58
C ASP A 109 -11.78 9.49 41.84
N ASN A 110 -12.20 10.75 41.92
CA ASN A 110 -11.48 11.89 41.34
C ASN A 110 -10.31 12.29 42.25
N ASP A 111 -9.07 12.16 41.78
CA ASP A 111 -7.97 12.97 42.28
C ASP A 111 -7.07 13.48 41.14
N ASP A 112 -6.80 14.77 41.21
CA ASP A 112 -6.29 15.67 40.19
C ASP A 112 -4.77 15.81 40.36
N SER A 113 -4.00 15.24 39.44
CA SER A 113 -2.66 15.73 39.09
C SER A 113 -2.06 14.90 37.94
N HIS A 114 -2.20 15.37 36.71
CA HIS A 114 -1.37 14.93 35.59
C HIS A 114 -0.72 16.13 34.91
N GLU A 115 0.62 16.07 34.81
CA GLU A 115 1.41 17.01 34.01
C GLU A 115 0.89 17.06 32.56
N PRO A 116 0.78 18.25 31.94
CA PRO A 116 0.25 18.36 30.59
C PRO A 116 1.23 17.76 29.58
N ALA A 117 0.77 16.74 28.86
CA ALA A 117 1.42 16.23 27.67
C ALA A 117 1.75 17.39 26.71
N LYS A 118 3.01 17.49 26.29
CA LYS A 118 3.49 18.51 25.36
C LYS A 118 2.62 18.52 24.10
N ARG A 119 1.84 19.59 23.94
CA ARG A 119 0.99 19.86 22.78
C ARG A 119 1.87 19.96 21.53
N VAL A 120 1.91 18.89 20.73
CA VAL A 120 2.55 18.91 19.41
C VAL A 120 1.68 19.77 18.51
N ALA A 121 2.23 20.87 17.99
CA ALA A 121 1.50 21.80 17.13
C ALA A 121 0.96 21.10 15.87
N ALA A 122 -0.23 21.48 15.44
CA ALA A 122 -0.81 21.00 14.19
C ALA A 122 0.13 21.31 13.01
N PRO A 123 0.28 20.41 12.03
CA PRO A 123 1.10 20.58 10.86
C PRO A 123 0.54 21.74 10.06
N THR A 124 1.40 22.72 9.83
CA THR A 124 1.09 23.82 8.94
C THR A 124 1.01 23.30 7.50
N THR A 125 0.28 24.00 6.63
CA THR A 125 0.25 23.77 5.17
C THR A 125 1.66 23.63 4.57
N SER A 126 2.66 24.28 5.17
CA SER A 126 4.09 24.14 4.82
C SER A 126 4.65 22.72 5.04
N SER A 127 4.26 22.00 6.10
CA SER A 127 4.70 20.63 6.38
C SER A 127 4.19 19.62 5.34
N PHE A 128 2.96 19.82 4.87
CA PHE A 128 2.38 18.98 3.82
C PHE A 128 3.07 19.19 2.48
N LEU A 129 3.33 20.46 2.12
CA LEU A 129 4.06 20.80 0.90
C LEU A 129 5.49 20.27 0.94
N ALA A 130 6.15 20.30 2.10
CA ALA A 130 7.48 19.71 2.29
C ALA A 130 7.45 18.17 2.12
N ALA A 131 6.44 17.49 2.69
CA ALA A 131 6.26 16.05 2.50
C ALA A 131 5.98 15.69 1.03
N TRP A 132 5.25 16.54 0.30
CA TRP A 132 5.01 16.37 -1.13
C TRP A 132 6.28 16.36 -1.98
N ASN A 133 7.24 17.19 -1.59
CA ASN A 133 8.53 17.33 -2.26
C ASN A 133 9.59 16.36 -1.73
N ALA A 134 9.24 15.49 -0.77
CA ALA A 134 10.18 14.55 -0.18
C ALA A 134 10.59 13.45 -1.18
N PRO A 135 11.78 12.85 -0.99
CA PRO A 135 12.21 11.71 -1.80
C PRO A 135 11.17 10.59 -1.80
N ARG A 136 10.93 9.98 -2.96
CA ARG A 136 10.01 8.85 -3.08
C ARG A 136 10.57 7.65 -2.29
N LEU A 137 9.70 7.01 -1.51
CA LEU A 137 10.04 5.80 -0.79
C LEU A 137 9.91 4.57 -1.72
N ALA A 138 10.99 3.81 -1.89
CA ALA A 138 10.98 2.63 -2.73
C ALA A 138 9.92 1.61 -2.29
N GLY A 139 9.12 1.12 -3.24
CA GLY A 139 8.02 0.19 -2.98
C GLY A 139 6.73 0.84 -2.46
N HIS A 140 6.73 2.16 -2.23
CA HIS A 140 5.55 2.93 -1.86
C HIS A 140 4.98 3.71 -3.05
N PHE A 141 3.67 3.61 -3.24
CA PHE A 141 2.94 4.32 -4.30
C PHE A 141 1.76 5.08 -3.71
N VAL A 142 1.49 6.28 -4.21
CA VAL A 142 0.28 7.03 -3.88
C VAL A 142 -0.45 7.36 -5.17
N LEU A 143 -1.71 6.96 -5.26
CA LEU A 143 -2.59 7.31 -6.36
C LEU A 143 -3.66 8.25 -5.81
N GLU A 144 -3.69 9.48 -6.29
CA GLU A 144 -4.64 10.49 -5.83
C GLU A 144 -5.98 10.38 -6.55
N ASN A 145 -7.03 10.83 -5.86
CA ASN A 145 -8.39 10.93 -6.38
C ASN A 145 -8.82 9.63 -7.08
N VAL A 146 -8.57 8.48 -6.43
CA VAL A 146 -8.97 7.15 -6.92
C VAL A 146 -10.47 6.93 -6.88
N ILE A 147 -11.14 7.68 -6.03
CA ILE A 147 -12.59 7.71 -5.91
C ILE A 147 -13.06 9.17 -6.04
N THR A 148 -14.32 9.34 -6.43
CA THR A 148 -14.97 10.66 -6.48
C THR A 148 -15.36 11.12 -5.07
N GLU A 149 -15.69 12.40 -4.92
CA GLU A 149 -16.17 12.93 -3.64
C GLU A 149 -17.51 12.30 -3.21
N ALA A 150 -18.37 12.00 -4.19
CA ALA A 150 -19.63 11.30 -3.93
C ALA A 150 -19.39 9.88 -3.40
N ALA A 151 -18.47 9.13 -4.02
CA ALA A 151 -18.10 7.79 -3.55
C ALA A 151 -17.45 7.81 -2.16
N GLU A 152 -16.62 8.82 -1.86
CA GLU A 152 -16.08 9.02 -0.52
C GLU A 152 -17.18 9.27 0.51
N LEU A 153 -18.15 10.11 0.19
CA LEU A 153 -19.28 10.42 1.06
C LEU A 153 -20.12 9.17 1.34
N ASP A 154 -20.39 8.36 0.31
CA ASP A 154 -21.15 7.12 0.46
C ASP A 154 -20.40 6.08 1.30
N LEU A 155 -19.08 5.96 1.13
CA LEU A 155 -18.24 5.11 1.99
C LEU A 155 -18.24 5.60 3.45
N LEU A 156 -18.14 6.91 3.69
CA LEU A 156 -18.20 7.47 5.04
C LEU A 156 -19.56 7.24 5.70
N ARG A 157 -20.67 7.37 4.95
CA ARG A 157 -22.02 7.04 5.43
C ARG A 157 -22.16 5.56 5.76
N PHE A 158 -21.66 4.70 4.88
CA PHE A 158 -21.64 3.25 5.10
C PHE A 158 -20.88 2.87 6.37
N LEU A 159 -19.71 3.49 6.59
CA LEU A 159 -18.89 3.24 7.76
C LEU A 159 -19.52 3.78 9.05
N GLY A 160 -20.31 4.85 8.95
CA GLY A 160 -20.99 5.48 10.08
C GLY A 160 -20.05 6.27 11.00
N ASP A 161 -20.64 7.02 11.92
CA ASP A 161 -19.91 7.87 12.86
C ASP A 161 -19.18 7.04 13.94
N PRO A 162 -17.84 7.13 14.06
CA PRO A 162 -17.08 6.36 15.04
C PRO A 162 -17.24 6.85 16.48
N THR A 163 -17.78 8.05 16.68
CA THR A 163 -17.97 8.66 18.01
C THR A 163 -19.35 8.45 18.59
N LYS A 164 -20.29 7.91 17.80
CA LYS A 164 -21.63 7.57 18.24
C LYS A 164 -21.71 6.07 18.48
N GLY A 165 -22.22 5.68 19.64
CA GLY A 165 -22.67 4.29 19.86
C GLY A 165 -23.74 3.95 18.81
N SER A 166 -23.62 2.81 18.13
CA SER A 166 -24.64 2.39 17.15
C SER A 166 -25.81 1.70 17.83
N SER A 167 -27.03 2.10 17.46
CA SER A 167 -28.29 1.42 17.80
C SER A 167 -28.90 0.66 16.61
N SER A 168 -28.19 0.54 15.47
CA SER A 168 -28.75 -0.10 14.26
C SER A 168 -27.83 -1.15 13.61
N LYS A 169 -28.45 -2.21 13.05
CA LYS A 169 -27.80 -3.33 12.35
C LYS A 169 -27.01 -2.92 11.09
N GLN A 170 -27.25 -1.72 10.54
CA GLN A 170 -26.57 -1.25 9.32
C GLN A 170 -25.08 -0.93 9.52
N CYS A 171 -24.63 -0.74 10.77
CA CYS A 171 -23.27 -0.30 11.06
C CYS A 171 -22.33 -1.45 11.50
N GLU A 172 -22.68 -2.72 11.28
CA GLU A 172 -21.87 -3.86 11.70
C GLU A 172 -20.57 -4.04 10.86
N PRO A 173 -19.43 -4.39 11.49
CA PRO A 173 -19.21 -4.41 12.93
C PRO A 173 -19.18 -2.99 13.50
N MET A 174 -19.59 -2.84 14.75
CA MET A 174 -19.48 -1.56 15.44
C MET A 174 -18.03 -1.09 15.52
N TRP A 175 -17.85 0.23 15.48
CA TRP A 175 -16.58 0.86 15.81
C TRP A 175 -16.20 0.49 17.24
N ARG A 176 -14.96 -0.01 17.43
CA ARG A 176 -14.41 -0.31 18.75
C ARG A 176 -13.16 0.51 18.98
N LEU A 177 -13.05 1.13 20.15
CA LEU A 177 -11.80 1.79 20.54
C LEU A 177 -10.70 0.73 20.64
N ARG A 178 -9.55 1.00 20.02
CA ARG A 178 -8.37 0.16 20.00
C ARG A 178 -7.20 0.97 20.52
N HIS A 179 -6.32 0.31 21.26
CA HIS A 179 -5.05 0.86 21.75
C HIS A 179 -3.83 0.16 21.13
N PHE A 180 -4.07 -0.83 20.27
CA PHE A 180 -3.01 -1.60 19.61
C PHE A 180 -2.34 -0.75 18.54
N ASN A 181 -1.04 -0.48 18.69
CA ASN A 181 -0.23 0.44 17.87
C ASN A 181 -0.81 1.86 17.84
N GLY A 182 -1.28 2.36 18.97
CA GLY A 182 -1.88 3.69 19.11
C GLY A 182 -3.39 3.64 19.32
N THR A 183 -3.94 4.79 19.72
CA THR A 183 -5.36 4.92 20.07
C THR A 183 -6.17 5.37 18.86
N ALA A 184 -7.14 4.55 18.43
CA ALA A 184 -8.08 4.87 17.35
C ALA A 184 -9.33 3.97 17.38
N TYR A 185 -10.38 4.30 16.64
CA TYR A 185 -11.51 3.39 16.46
C TYR A 185 -11.25 2.43 15.30
N GLY A 186 -11.60 1.15 15.45
CA GLY A 186 -11.37 0.11 14.44
C GLY A 186 -12.61 -0.70 14.07
N LYS A 187 -12.71 -1.07 12.79
CA LYS A 187 -13.59 -2.11 12.22
C LYS A 187 -12.77 -3.08 11.36
N SER A 188 -13.21 -4.33 11.28
CA SER A 188 -12.53 -5.37 10.50
C SER A 188 -13.54 -6.31 9.85
N TRP A 189 -13.24 -6.71 8.61
CA TRP A 189 -13.98 -7.70 7.83
C TRP A 189 -13.02 -8.64 7.13
N GLY A 190 -13.54 -9.77 6.66
CA GLY A 190 -12.76 -10.81 6.02
C GLY A 190 -12.11 -11.73 7.05
N ILE A 191 -11.03 -12.38 6.63
CA ILE A 191 -10.34 -13.38 7.46
C ILE A 191 -9.95 -12.80 8.83
N GLN A 192 -10.02 -13.64 9.85
CA GLN A 192 -9.61 -13.26 11.19
C GLN A 192 -8.14 -13.61 11.37
N THR A 193 -7.36 -12.66 11.87
CA THR A 193 -5.93 -12.82 12.09
C THR A 193 -5.62 -12.82 13.59
N ASN A 194 -5.04 -13.91 14.08
CA ASN A 194 -4.46 -13.97 15.43
C ASN A 194 -2.95 -13.71 15.33
N LEU A 195 -2.54 -12.49 15.66
CA LEU A 195 -1.14 -12.06 15.57
C LEU A 195 -0.22 -12.82 16.54
N ALA A 196 -0.69 -13.09 17.76
CA ALA A 196 0.08 -13.79 18.79
C ALA A 196 0.28 -15.27 18.41
N GLY A 197 -0.80 -15.93 18.00
CA GLY A 197 -0.79 -17.33 17.57
C GLY A 197 -0.22 -17.55 16.16
N ARG A 198 -0.01 -16.48 15.39
CA ARG A 198 0.39 -16.52 13.97
C ARG A 198 -0.54 -17.41 13.12
N THR A 199 -1.83 -17.33 13.40
CA THR A 199 -2.86 -18.10 12.68
C THR A 199 -3.87 -17.19 12.02
N GLN A 200 -4.54 -17.74 11.01
CA GLN A 200 -5.67 -17.11 10.35
C GLN A 200 -6.84 -18.11 10.33
N SER A 201 -8.05 -17.59 10.46
CA SER A 201 -9.29 -18.37 10.44
C SER A 201 -10.32 -17.75 9.49
N PRO A 202 -11.36 -18.51 9.11
CA PRO A 202 -12.46 -18.01 8.29
C PRO A 202 -13.07 -16.69 8.79
N PRO A 203 -13.67 -15.89 7.90
CA PRO A 203 -14.33 -14.64 8.28
C PRO A 203 -15.54 -14.89 9.18
N SER A 204 -15.65 -14.14 10.28
CA SER A 204 -16.93 -14.00 11.00
C SER A 204 -17.86 -13.00 10.33
N LEU A 205 -17.28 -12.00 9.66
CA LEU A 205 -17.99 -11.01 8.86
C LEU A 205 -17.29 -10.91 7.51
N ARG A 206 -18.06 -11.04 6.44
CA ARG A 206 -17.55 -10.92 5.07
C ARG A 206 -17.25 -9.46 4.74
N ILE A 207 -16.37 -9.25 3.77
CA ILE A 207 -16.05 -7.93 3.24
C ILE A 207 -17.29 -7.41 2.50
N PRO A 208 -17.81 -6.23 2.89
CA PRO A 208 -19.04 -5.70 2.33
C PRO A 208 -18.90 -5.32 0.86
N SER A 209 -19.95 -5.59 0.07
CA SER A 209 -20.02 -5.21 -1.34
C SER A 209 -19.85 -3.69 -1.57
N ALA A 210 -20.21 -2.87 -0.58
CA ALA A 210 -19.99 -1.41 -0.57
C ALA A 210 -18.51 -1.03 -0.74
N LEU A 211 -17.57 -1.89 -0.34
CA LEU A 211 -16.13 -1.64 -0.47
C LEU A 211 -15.56 -2.03 -1.84
N ARG A 212 -16.38 -2.64 -2.71
CA ARG A 212 -15.93 -3.20 -3.99
C ARG A 212 -15.39 -2.14 -4.95
N CYS A 213 -15.99 -0.96 -4.96
CA CYS A 213 -15.56 0.15 -5.80
C CYS A 213 -14.09 0.54 -5.55
N VAL A 214 -13.59 0.37 -4.32
CA VAL A 214 -12.20 0.64 -3.95
C VAL A 214 -11.27 -0.38 -4.59
N VAL A 215 -11.62 -1.67 -4.51
CA VAL A 215 -10.81 -2.76 -5.09
C VAL A 215 -10.76 -2.65 -6.60
N ASP A 216 -11.87 -2.32 -7.24
CA ASP A 216 -11.92 -2.13 -8.69
C ASP A 216 -11.05 -0.93 -9.11
N ALA A 217 -11.08 0.18 -8.36
CA ALA A 217 -10.18 1.31 -8.59
C ALA A 217 -8.70 0.94 -8.43
N VAL A 218 -8.34 0.10 -7.44
CA VAL A 218 -6.97 -0.44 -7.27
C VAL A 218 -6.56 -1.26 -8.49
N ARG A 219 -7.41 -2.19 -8.95
CA ARG A 219 -7.10 -3.04 -10.10
C ARG A 219 -6.93 -2.24 -11.37
N GLU A 220 -7.83 -1.31 -11.62
CA GLU A 220 -7.79 -0.49 -12.83
C GLU A 220 -6.55 0.41 -12.82
N ARG A 221 -6.32 1.14 -11.73
CA ARG A 221 -5.33 2.22 -11.71
C ARG A 221 -3.96 1.80 -11.24
N ALA A 222 -3.85 0.70 -10.49
CA ALA A 222 -2.60 0.21 -9.91
C ALA A 222 -2.24 -1.22 -10.36
N SER A 223 -2.83 -1.74 -11.44
CA SER A 223 -2.45 -3.05 -12.02
C SER A 223 -0.96 -3.16 -12.35
N HIS A 224 -0.29 -2.05 -12.66
CA HIS A 224 1.15 -1.99 -12.93
C HIS A 224 2.01 -2.10 -11.66
N VAL A 225 1.42 -1.97 -10.46
CA VAL A 225 2.15 -2.03 -9.19
C VAL A 225 2.46 -3.49 -8.86
N PRO A 226 3.69 -3.83 -8.43
CA PRO A 226 4.04 -5.20 -8.08
C PRO A 226 3.05 -5.84 -7.12
N HIS A 227 2.70 -7.10 -7.37
CA HIS A 227 1.76 -7.91 -6.58
C HIS A 227 0.29 -7.42 -6.49
N ILE A 228 -0.07 -6.32 -7.16
CA ILE A 228 -1.47 -5.97 -7.42
C ILE A 228 -1.90 -6.75 -8.67
N GLY A 229 -1.61 -6.26 -9.87
CA GLY A 229 -2.13 -6.85 -11.11
C GLY A 229 -3.66 -6.72 -11.24
N SER A 230 -4.20 -7.12 -12.38
CA SER A 230 -5.65 -6.99 -12.69
C SER A 230 -6.55 -7.94 -11.88
N THR A 231 -5.98 -8.96 -11.25
CA THR A 231 -6.72 -10.01 -10.53
C THR A 231 -6.55 -9.92 -9.00
N TRP A 232 -5.88 -8.88 -8.50
CA TRP A 232 -5.68 -8.64 -7.08
C TRP A 232 -7.01 -8.66 -6.33
N GLU A 233 -7.17 -9.47 -5.30
CA GLU A 233 -8.39 -9.45 -4.47
C GLU A 233 -7.94 -9.58 -3.02
N PRO A 234 -8.33 -8.64 -2.14
CA PRO A 234 -8.06 -8.77 -0.72
C PRO A 234 -9.02 -9.78 -0.09
N THR A 235 -8.56 -10.38 1.00
CA THR A 235 -9.35 -11.30 1.83
C THR A 235 -9.57 -10.74 3.23
N GLU A 236 -8.98 -9.57 3.52
CA GLU A 236 -9.12 -8.81 4.75
C GLU A 236 -9.30 -7.33 4.41
N ALA A 237 -10.18 -6.66 5.15
CA ALA A 237 -10.35 -5.22 5.12
C ALA A 237 -10.47 -4.67 6.54
N ASN A 238 -9.78 -3.57 6.86
CA ASN A 238 -9.87 -2.91 8.15
C ASN A 238 -10.09 -1.42 7.97
N ALA A 239 -11.07 -0.86 8.68
CA ALA A 239 -11.24 0.57 8.80
C ALA A 239 -10.64 1.05 10.11
N ILE A 240 -9.83 2.10 10.09
CA ILE A 240 -9.33 2.79 11.28
C ILE A 240 -9.73 4.26 11.20
N ALA A 241 -10.52 4.72 12.16
CA ALA A 241 -10.95 6.09 12.28
C ALA A 241 -10.15 6.85 13.35
N TYR A 242 -9.53 7.94 12.92
CA TYR A 242 -8.76 8.85 13.74
C TYR A 242 -9.55 10.14 13.94
N VAL A 243 -9.70 10.52 15.20
CA VAL A 243 -10.38 11.75 15.62
C VAL A 243 -9.35 12.59 16.36
N PRO A 244 -8.70 13.59 15.70
CA PRO A 244 -7.51 14.23 16.27
C PRO A 244 -7.76 14.91 17.61
N ARG A 245 -8.94 15.50 17.82
CA ARG A 245 -9.33 16.11 19.11
C ARG A 245 -9.33 15.12 20.28
N LEU A 246 -9.40 13.82 20.02
CA LEU A 246 -9.34 12.75 21.04
C LEU A 246 -7.91 12.20 21.21
N GLY A 247 -6.90 12.84 20.62
CA GLY A 247 -5.51 12.39 20.73
C GLY A 247 -5.16 11.17 19.88
N HIS A 248 -6.01 10.79 18.93
CA HIS A 248 -5.81 9.58 18.13
C HIS A 248 -4.52 9.63 17.31
N SER A 249 -3.88 8.48 17.16
CA SER A 249 -2.61 8.32 16.43
C SER A 249 -2.40 6.87 16.00
N LEU A 250 -1.38 6.65 15.17
CA LEU A 250 -0.88 5.34 14.80
C LEU A 250 0.61 5.30 15.12
N GLU A 251 0.99 4.47 16.07
CA GLU A 251 2.37 4.28 16.49
C GLU A 251 3.20 3.52 15.43
N PRO A 252 4.54 3.69 15.42
CA PRO A 252 5.41 3.01 14.46
C PRO A 252 5.28 1.49 14.53
N HIS A 253 4.83 0.87 13.45
CA HIS A 253 4.74 -0.58 13.34
C HIS A 253 4.88 -1.03 11.89
N ALA A 254 4.98 -2.34 11.69
CA ALA A 254 4.80 -2.97 10.38
C ALA A 254 3.62 -3.92 10.44
N ASP A 255 2.85 -3.97 9.35
CA ASP A 255 1.84 -5.01 9.18
C ASP A 255 2.49 -6.40 9.22
N ASP A 256 1.73 -7.40 9.66
CA ASP A 256 2.27 -8.74 9.86
C ASP A 256 2.88 -9.29 8.56
N ARG A 257 4.21 -9.44 8.58
CA ARG A 257 5.01 -9.83 7.42
C ARG A 257 4.79 -11.29 6.99
N ASN A 258 4.24 -12.09 7.90
CA ASN A 258 4.02 -13.52 7.71
C ASN A 258 2.59 -13.82 7.29
N LEU A 259 1.60 -13.12 7.83
CA LEU A 259 0.18 -13.39 7.64
C LEU A 259 -0.42 -12.55 6.52
N SER A 260 0.07 -11.32 6.34
CA SER A 260 -0.34 -10.48 5.22
C SER A 260 0.46 -10.82 3.97
N GLY A 261 -0.17 -10.68 2.81
CA GLY A 261 0.42 -10.84 1.49
C GLY A 261 1.32 -9.67 1.11
N PRO A 262 2.05 -9.78 -0.01
CA PRO A 262 3.16 -8.88 -0.36
C PRO A 262 2.76 -7.46 -0.79
N ALA A 263 1.46 -7.20 -1.00
CA ALA A 263 0.92 -5.87 -1.26
C ALA A 263 -0.15 -5.52 -0.24
N ILE A 264 -0.14 -4.27 0.21
CA ILE A 264 -1.11 -3.68 1.14
C ILE A 264 -1.59 -2.38 0.52
N ALA A 265 -2.89 -2.19 0.40
CA ALA A 265 -3.50 -0.99 -0.18
C ALA A 265 -4.35 -0.29 0.89
N THR A 266 -4.11 0.99 1.12
CA THR A 266 -4.83 1.81 2.11
C THR A 266 -5.45 3.02 1.44
N LEU A 267 -6.78 3.08 1.41
CA LEU A 267 -7.55 4.26 1.00
C LEU A 267 -7.66 5.25 2.17
N SER A 268 -7.41 6.53 1.90
CA SER A 268 -7.62 7.62 2.86
C SER A 268 -8.96 8.32 2.59
N LEU A 269 -9.77 8.54 3.63
CA LEU A 269 -11.08 9.19 3.54
C LEU A 269 -11.21 10.31 4.58
N GLY A 270 -12.03 11.31 4.26
CA GLY A 270 -12.45 12.39 5.16
C GLY A 270 -11.45 13.53 5.27
N ALA A 271 -10.20 13.20 5.59
CA ALA A 271 -9.14 14.19 5.76
C ALA A 271 -7.77 13.66 5.29
N ASP A 272 -6.91 14.60 4.93
CA ASP A 272 -5.53 14.34 4.56
C ASP A 272 -4.71 13.93 5.79
N ALA A 273 -3.61 13.21 5.57
CA ALA A 273 -2.61 12.98 6.61
C ALA A 273 -1.19 12.90 6.07
N ILE A 274 -0.22 12.87 6.96
CA ILE A 274 1.16 12.49 6.64
C ILE A 274 1.48 11.17 7.35
N MET A 275 1.87 10.17 6.58
CA MET A 275 2.41 8.92 7.11
C MET A 275 3.93 9.01 7.17
N THR A 276 4.50 8.73 8.34
CA THR A 276 5.95 8.69 8.52
C THR A 276 6.44 7.26 8.44
N PHE A 277 7.35 6.99 7.51
CA PHE A 277 8.10 5.74 7.42
C PHE A 277 9.44 5.90 8.13
N THR A 278 9.74 5.00 9.07
CA THR A 278 11.02 4.95 9.80
C THR A 278 11.71 3.62 9.51
N GLU A 279 12.99 3.65 9.13
CA GLU A 279 13.76 2.44 8.87
C GLU A 279 14.01 1.69 10.19
N GLU A 280 13.74 0.38 10.24
CA GLU A 280 13.79 -0.38 11.51
C GLU A 280 15.16 -0.36 12.20
N LYS A 281 16.22 -0.41 11.41
CA LYS A 281 17.62 -0.45 11.88
C LYS A 281 18.36 0.86 11.65
N GLY A 282 17.64 1.91 11.28
CA GLY A 282 18.21 3.16 10.83
C GLY A 282 17.62 4.38 11.54
N THR A 283 18.19 5.54 11.24
CA THR A 283 17.69 6.84 11.72
C THR A 283 16.86 7.57 10.66
N ARG A 284 16.79 7.01 9.43
CA ARG A 284 16.12 7.64 8.30
C ARG A 284 14.61 7.64 8.50
N ARG A 285 14.00 8.79 8.19
CA ARG A 285 12.56 8.99 8.18
C ARG A 285 12.14 9.56 6.84
N VAL A 286 11.09 9.02 6.26
CA VAL A 286 10.46 9.53 5.05
C VAL A 286 9.01 9.87 5.36
N ARG A 287 8.61 11.11 5.10
CA ARG A 287 7.25 11.59 5.32
C ARG A 287 6.50 11.56 4.00
N VAL A 288 5.39 10.85 3.96
CA VAL A 288 4.59 10.65 2.75
C VAL A 288 3.20 11.24 2.95
N PRO A 289 2.79 12.20 2.11
CA PRO A 289 1.43 12.73 2.16
C PRO A 289 0.43 11.70 1.69
N LEU A 290 -0.70 11.63 2.40
CA LEU A 290 -1.85 10.79 2.13
C LEU A 290 -3.10 11.68 2.00
N PRO A 291 -3.31 12.33 0.84
CA PRO A 291 -4.53 13.10 0.60
C PRO A 291 -5.78 12.23 0.75
N ARG A 292 -6.90 12.82 1.14
CA ARG A 292 -8.20 12.14 1.06
C ARG A 292 -8.47 11.69 -0.37
N ARG A 293 -9.21 10.59 -0.50
CA ARG A 293 -9.47 9.86 -1.76
C ARG A 293 -8.21 9.32 -2.45
N SER A 294 -7.07 9.28 -1.78
CA SER A 294 -5.88 8.62 -2.30
C SER A 294 -5.76 7.18 -1.81
N ILE A 295 -5.16 6.32 -2.63
CA ILE A 295 -4.72 4.99 -2.22
C ILE A 295 -3.20 4.98 -2.11
N ALA A 296 -2.72 4.64 -0.91
CA ALA A 296 -1.33 4.28 -0.67
C ALA A 296 -1.15 2.77 -0.83
N ILE A 297 -0.14 2.36 -1.59
CA ILE A 297 0.20 0.95 -1.78
C ILE A 297 1.62 0.71 -1.28
N GLN A 298 1.77 -0.23 -0.36
CA GLN A 298 3.06 -0.70 0.15
C GLN A 298 3.40 -2.07 -0.44
N THR A 299 4.56 -2.15 -1.08
CA THR A 299 5.15 -3.38 -1.62
C THR A 299 6.66 -3.36 -1.34
N GLY A 300 7.33 -4.51 -1.42
CA GLY A 300 8.80 -4.57 -1.34
C GLY A 300 9.38 -3.79 -0.14
N PRO A 301 10.38 -2.90 -0.32
CA PRO A 301 11.06 -2.23 0.79
C PRO A 301 10.11 -1.52 1.77
N SER A 302 9.18 -0.68 1.30
CA SER A 302 8.27 0.08 2.18
C SER A 302 7.35 -0.79 3.04
N ARG A 303 7.14 -2.07 2.66
CA ARG A 303 6.36 -3.04 3.42
C ARG A 303 7.21 -3.84 4.40
N TYR A 304 8.42 -4.22 4.01
CA TYR A 304 9.24 -5.19 4.74
C TYR A 304 10.39 -4.58 5.55
N ALA A 305 10.88 -3.39 5.21
CA ALA A 305 12.06 -2.78 5.83
C ALA A 305 11.78 -1.50 6.64
N TRP A 306 10.55 -1.00 6.59
CA TRP A 306 10.14 0.25 7.25
C TRP A 306 8.97 0.00 8.20
N LEU A 307 8.98 0.73 9.32
CA LEU A 307 7.84 0.95 10.18
C LEU A 307 7.07 2.16 9.67
N HIS A 308 5.76 2.13 9.73
CA HIS A 308 4.90 3.25 9.35
C HIS A 308 4.10 3.73 10.55
N SER A 309 3.85 5.04 10.61
CA SER A 309 3.11 5.71 11.68
C SER A 309 2.38 6.94 11.16
N ILE A 310 1.38 7.40 11.91
CA ILE A 310 0.68 8.66 11.69
C ILE A 310 0.58 9.34 13.05
N GLN A 311 1.32 10.43 13.24
CA GLN A 311 1.24 11.18 14.49
C GLN A 311 -0.08 11.95 14.57
N ASN A 312 -0.56 12.23 15.79
CA ASN A 312 -1.81 12.99 15.98
C ASN A 312 -1.77 14.35 15.26
N GLY A 313 -0.63 15.05 15.35
CA GLY A 313 -0.40 16.28 14.59
C GLY A 313 -0.62 16.04 13.10
N ASP A 314 -0.08 14.98 12.52
CA ASP A 314 -0.12 14.71 11.08
C ASP A 314 -1.52 14.37 10.50
N LEU A 315 -2.60 14.55 11.26
CA LEU A 315 -3.99 14.40 10.84
C LEU A 315 -4.62 15.77 10.55
N GLN A 316 -5.03 16.04 9.30
CA GLN A 316 -5.37 17.39 8.83
C GLN A 316 -6.87 17.69 8.77
N GLY A 317 -7.68 17.09 9.64
CA GLY A 317 -9.12 17.35 9.71
C GLY A 317 -9.78 16.76 10.95
N GLU A 318 -11.09 16.91 11.09
CA GLU A 318 -11.80 16.47 12.31
C GLU A 318 -11.96 14.95 12.40
N LEU A 319 -12.03 14.28 11.25
CA LEU A 319 -12.15 12.84 11.11
C LEU A 319 -11.37 12.37 9.89
N ARG A 320 -10.48 11.41 10.10
CA ARG A 320 -9.80 10.66 9.03
C ARG A 320 -10.15 9.20 9.16
N VAL A 321 -10.43 8.53 8.05
CA VAL A 321 -10.53 7.06 8.01
C VAL A 321 -9.50 6.46 7.06
N SER A 322 -8.70 5.51 7.54
CA SER A 322 -7.95 4.58 6.71
C SER A 322 -8.80 3.35 6.42
N LEU A 323 -9.00 2.97 5.16
CA LEU A 323 -9.49 1.65 4.77
C LEU A 323 -8.35 0.84 4.18
N THR A 324 -7.82 -0.11 4.96
CA THR A 324 -6.68 -0.95 4.56
C THR A 324 -7.12 -2.33 4.14
N PHE A 325 -6.64 -2.77 2.99
CA PHE A 325 -6.95 -4.03 2.36
C PHE A 325 -5.70 -4.90 2.25
N ARG A 326 -5.85 -6.17 2.64
CA ARG A 326 -4.76 -7.16 2.66
C ARG A 326 -5.26 -8.47 2.06
N ARG A 327 -4.34 -9.22 1.47
CA ARG A 327 -4.57 -10.62 1.12
C ARG A 327 -3.90 -11.49 2.18
N GLY A 328 -4.65 -12.29 2.90
CA GLY A 328 -4.08 -13.27 3.83
C GLY A 328 -3.41 -14.43 3.13
N LYS A 329 -2.69 -15.23 3.91
CA LYS A 329 -2.09 -16.49 3.46
C LYS A 329 -2.99 -17.70 3.72
N PHE A 330 -4.04 -17.54 4.52
CA PHE A 330 -5.04 -18.59 4.71
C PHE A 330 -5.63 -19.04 3.37
N GLU A 331 -5.56 -20.34 3.09
CA GLU A 331 -6.16 -20.94 1.90
C GLU A 331 -7.67 -21.04 2.08
N MET A 332 -8.38 -20.10 1.48
CA MET A 332 -9.84 -20.09 1.34
C MET A 332 -10.18 -19.52 -0.03
N GLU A 333 -11.33 -19.91 -0.60
CA GLU A 333 -11.77 -19.28 -1.83
C GLU A 333 -12.06 -17.80 -1.60
N ARG A 334 -11.59 -16.95 -2.52
CA ARG A 334 -11.83 -15.49 -2.45
C ARG A 334 -13.31 -15.14 -2.33
N ARG A 335 -14.20 -15.95 -2.91
CA ARG A 335 -15.65 -15.78 -2.85
C ARG A 335 -16.20 -15.86 -1.43
N ASP A 336 -15.57 -16.62 -0.55
CA ASP A 336 -16.05 -16.81 0.82
C ASP A 336 -15.76 -15.61 1.73
N CYS A 337 -14.80 -14.77 1.31
CA CYS A 337 -14.41 -13.56 2.03
C CYS A 337 -15.32 -12.36 1.74
N TRP A 338 -16.13 -12.40 0.67
CA TRP A 338 -16.94 -11.28 0.20
C TRP A 338 -18.43 -11.62 0.25
N GLU A 339 -19.26 -10.61 0.49
CA GLU A 339 -20.73 -10.72 0.43
C GLU A 339 -21.27 -11.14 -0.94
#